data_AF-A0A969I1U0-F1
#
_entry.id   AF-A0A969I1U0-F1
#
_cell.length_a   1.000
_cell.length_b   1.000
_cell.length_c   1.000
_cell.angle_alpha   90.00
_cell.angle_beta   90.00
_cell.angle_gamma   90.00
#
_symmetry.space_group_name_H-M   'P 1'
#
loop_
_entity.id
_entity.type
_entity.pdbx_description
1 polymer ?
#
loop_
_entity_poly.entity_id
_entity_poly.type
_entity_poly.pdbx_seq_one_letter_code
_entity_poly.pdbx_strand_id
1 'polypeptide(L)'
;MKMPSALGTGVAIASILNLAIAQPGHALPPPDELPEEVARTEIILGARSPVDGEPLTAAEYAELQAQLQESAFAPAVSPVARELIFLLRVRELLNTLVPLVNF
;
A
#
# COMPACT_ATOMS: atom_id res chain seq x y z
N MET A 1 25.41 33.03 -62.21
CA MET A 1 24.63 33.54 -61.07
C MET A 1 23.69 32.44 -60.59
N LYS A 2 23.93 31.94 -59.37
CA LYS A 2 23.10 31.07 -58.49
C LYS A 2 22.44 29.77 -59.01
N MET A 3 22.88 28.65 -58.42
CA MET A 3 22.22 27.34 -58.34
C MET A 3 20.81 27.45 -57.73
N PRO A 4 19.95 26.45 -57.99
CA PRO A 4 19.21 25.83 -56.90
C PRO A 4 19.68 24.39 -56.65
N SER A 5 19.97 24.17 -55.36
CA SER A 5 20.43 22.96 -54.69
C SER A 5 19.58 21.71 -54.97
N ALA A 6 20.26 20.63 -55.35
CA ALA A 6 19.84 19.27 -55.07
C ALA A 6 19.96 19.00 -53.56
N LEU A 7 18.94 19.39 -52.77
CA LEU A 7 18.93 19.15 -51.33
C LEU A 7 17.49 19.13 -50.82
N GLY A 8 16.84 17.97 -50.90
CA GLY A 8 15.48 17.83 -50.35
C GLY A 8 14.93 16.41 -50.33
N THR A 9 15.40 15.54 -51.22
CA THR A 9 14.89 14.15 -51.30
C THR A 9 15.57 13.18 -50.32
N GLY A 10 16.71 13.56 -49.72
CA GLY A 10 17.43 12.71 -48.76
C GLY A 10 16.85 12.68 -47.35
N VAL A 11 16.14 13.72 -46.93
CA VAL A 11 15.63 13.84 -45.55
C VAL A 11 14.29 13.10 -45.36
N ALA A 12 13.48 13.01 -46.42
CA ALA A 12 12.19 12.32 -46.35
C ALA A 12 12.33 10.79 -46.24
N ILE A 13 13.35 10.19 -46.85
CA ILE A 13 13.56 8.73 -46.81
C ILE A 13 14.06 8.29 -45.43
N ALA A 14 14.87 9.12 -44.77
CA ALA A 14 15.39 8.82 -43.42
C ALA A 14 14.29 8.81 -42.33
N SER A 15 13.18 9.52 -42.54
CA SER A 15 12.08 9.59 -41.56
C SER A 15 11.10 8.41 -41.64
N ILE A 16 11.09 7.64 -42.74
CA ILE A 16 10.18 6.48 -42.90
C ILE A 16 10.79 5.20 -42.34
N LEU A 17 12.12 5.15 -42.15
CA LEU A 17 12.83 3.96 -41.68
C LEU A 17 13.04 3.89 -40.16
N ASN A 18 12.09 4.41 -39.37
CA ASN A 18 12.12 4.30 -37.90
C ASN A 18 10.99 3.45 -37.31
N LEU A 19 10.18 2.77 -38.15
CA LEU A 19 8.95 2.10 -37.67
C LEU A 19 9.11 0.61 -37.29
N ALA A 20 10.31 0.04 -37.17
CA ALA A 20 10.44 -1.42 -37.10
C ALA A 20 11.34 -1.97 -35.99
N ILE A 21 11.30 -1.39 -34.79
CA ILE A 21 11.85 -2.09 -33.61
C ILE A 21 10.89 -1.99 -32.42
N ALA A 22 9.70 -2.55 -32.59
CA ALA A 22 8.91 -2.99 -31.44
C ALA A 22 9.59 -4.25 -30.90
N GLN A 23 10.44 -4.09 -29.88
CA GLN A 23 10.95 -5.22 -29.10
C GLN A 23 9.74 -5.92 -28.46
N PRO A 24 9.49 -7.22 -28.70
CA PRO A 24 8.51 -7.96 -27.91
C PRO A 24 9.06 -8.08 -26.50
N GLY A 25 8.64 -7.16 -25.62
CA GLY A 25 8.92 -7.27 -24.19
C GLY A 25 8.34 -8.59 -23.70
N HIS A 26 9.21 -9.47 -23.19
CA HIS A 26 8.83 -10.74 -22.59
C HIS A 26 7.84 -10.46 -21.45
N ALA A 27 6.56 -10.68 -21.69
CA ALA A 27 5.49 -10.45 -20.72
C ALA A 27 5.19 -11.71 -19.89
N LEU A 28 6.17 -12.60 -19.72
CA LEU A 28 6.07 -13.72 -18.80
C LEU A 28 6.84 -13.35 -17.53
N PRO A 29 6.25 -13.52 -16.34
CA PRO A 29 6.96 -13.33 -15.09
C PRO A 29 8.19 -14.28 -15.03
N PRO A 30 9.25 -13.90 -14.31
CA PRO A 30 10.42 -14.76 -14.10
C PRO A 30 10.00 -16.18 -13.66
N PRO A 31 10.68 -17.24 -14.11
CA PRO A 31 10.30 -18.63 -13.80
C PRO A 31 10.41 -18.99 -12.30
N ASP A 32 11.13 -18.19 -11.52
CA ASP A 32 11.24 -18.32 -10.06
C ASP A 32 10.07 -17.64 -9.32
N GLU A 33 9.24 -16.87 -10.03
CA GLU A 33 8.09 -16.18 -9.44
C GLU A 33 6.87 -17.11 -9.43
N LEU A 34 6.23 -17.22 -8.26
CA LEU A 34 5.04 -18.06 -8.11
C LEU A 34 3.95 -17.59 -9.08
N PRO A 35 3.38 -18.48 -9.92
CA PRO A 35 2.29 -18.12 -10.82
C PRO A 35 1.12 -17.54 -10.05
N GLU A 36 0.46 -16.53 -10.62
CA GLU A 36 -0.61 -15.80 -9.94
C GLU A 36 -1.77 -16.73 -9.55
N GLU A 37 -2.08 -17.74 -10.34
CA GLU A 37 -3.11 -18.73 -10.06
C GLU A 37 -2.78 -19.59 -8.82
N VAL A 38 -1.49 -19.83 -8.59
CA VAL A 38 -1.01 -20.54 -7.40
C VAL A 38 -1.02 -19.59 -6.20
N ALA A 39 -0.49 -18.38 -6.33
CA ALA A 39 -0.48 -17.38 -5.25
C ALA A 39 -1.90 -17.01 -4.78
N ARG A 40 -2.88 -16.97 -5.68
CA ARG A 40 -4.30 -16.74 -5.35
C ARG A 40 -4.96 -17.91 -4.61
N THR A 41 -4.41 -19.11 -4.72
CA THR A 41 -4.92 -20.32 -4.04
C THR A 41 -4.14 -20.66 -2.77
N GLU A 42 -3.02 -19.99 -2.52
CA GLU A 42 -2.30 -20.08 -1.25
C GLU A 42 -3.16 -19.55 -0.10
N ILE A 43 -3.52 -20.45 0.82
CA ILE A 43 -4.17 -20.09 2.07
C ILE A 43 -3.08 -19.49 2.96
N ILE A 44 -3.15 -18.18 3.21
CA ILE A 44 -2.25 -17.49 4.13
C ILE A 44 -2.56 -17.98 5.54
N LEU A 45 -1.83 -19.01 5.99
CA LEU A 45 -1.95 -19.60 7.32
C LEU A 45 -1.14 -18.84 8.39
N GLY A 46 -0.25 -17.95 7.96
CA GLY A 46 0.55 -17.10 8.84
C GLY A 46 -0.25 -15.88 9.30
N ALA A 47 -0.52 -15.79 10.60
CA ALA A 47 -0.96 -14.56 11.22
C ALA A 47 0.28 -13.73 11.61
N ARG A 48 0.10 -12.43 11.87
CA ARG A 48 1.11 -11.64 12.58
C ARG A 48 0.65 -11.43 14.02
N SER A 49 1.59 -11.42 14.96
CA SER A 49 1.28 -11.08 16.35
C SER A 49 0.64 -9.69 16.41
N PRO A 50 -0.54 -9.52 17.05
CA PRO A 50 -1.15 -8.21 17.24
C PRO A 50 -0.35 -7.30 18.20
N VAL A 51 0.64 -7.85 18.89
CA VAL A 51 1.50 -7.10 19.83
C VAL A 51 2.77 -6.61 19.13
N ASP A 52 3.48 -7.51 18.43
CA ASP A 52 4.84 -7.25 17.93
C ASP A 52 4.97 -7.31 16.40
N GLY A 53 3.94 -7.77 15.68
CA GLY A 53 3.97 -7.87 14.22
C GLY A 53 4.80 -9.03 13.65
N GLU A 54 5.44 -9.84 14.49
CA GLU A 54 6.19 -11.04 14.11
C GLU A 54 5.29 -12.11 13.47
N PRO A 55 5.81 -12.93 12.53
CA PRO A 55 5.07 -14.02 11.93
C PRO A 55 4.73 -15.08 12.99
N LEU A 56 3.48 -15.51 13.02
CA LEU A 56 2.91 -16.41 14.02
C LEU A 56 2.13 -17.54 13.33
N THR A 57 2.28 -18.76 13.82
CA THR A 57 1.48 -19.89 13.32
C THR A 57 0.04 -19.79 13.81
N ALA A 58 -0.89 -20.47 13.12
CA ALA A 58 -2.30 -20.47 13.51
C ALA A 58 -2.56 -21.00 14.93
N ALA A 59 -1.75 -21.96 15.40
CA ALA A 59 -1.86 -22.51 16.76
C ALA A 59 -1.40 -21.50 17.82
N GLU A 60 -0.24 -20.89 17.62
CA GLU A 60 0.30 -19.86 18.53
C GLU A 60 -0.60 -18.61 18.56
N TYR A 61 -1.24 -18.26 17.43
CA TYR A 61 -2.24 -17.19 17.39
C TYR A 61 -3.47 -17.52 18.23
N ALA A 62 -3.98 -18.75 18.16
CA ALA A 62 -5.12 -19.18 18.97
C ALA A 62 -4.80 -19.15 20.47
N GLU A 63 -3.60 -19.58 20.86
CA GLU A 63 -3.12 -19.52 22.24
C GLU A 63 -2.96 -18.07 22.73
N LEU A 64 -2.35 -17.19 21.91
CA LEU A 64 -2.21 -15.77 22.23
C LEU A 64 -3.56 -15.09 22.38
N GLN A 65 -4.51 -15.40 21.50
CA GLN A 65 -5.86 -14.87 21.55
C GLN A 65 -6.60 -15.32 22.82
N ALA A 66 -6.42 -16.58 23.24
CA ALA A 66 -6.98 -17.08 24.50
C ALA A 66 -6.41 -16.32 25.71
N GLN A 67 -5.10 -16.08 25.75
CA GLN A 67 -4.45 -15.29 26.81
C GLN A 67 -4.94 -13.84 26.85
N LEU A 68 -5.12 -13.20 25.69
CA LEU A 68 -5.64 -11.84 25.59
C LEU A 68 -7.11 -11.73 26.00
N GLN A 69 -7.91 -12.75 25.70
CA GLN A 69 -9.33 -12.82 26.10
C GLN A 69 -9.52 -13.12 27.59
N GLU A 70 -8.59 -13.84 28.22
CA GLU A 70 -8.65 -14.18 29.64
C GLU A 70 -8.33 -12.99 30.56
N SER A 71 -7.79 -11.89 30.02
CA SER A 71 -7.63 -10.64 30.76
C SER A 71 -8.99 -10.05 31.14
N ALA A 72 -9.45 -10.37 32.36
CA ALA A 72 -10.64 -9.78 32.99
C ALA A 72 -10.54 -8.25 33.23
N PHE A 73 -9.36 -7.67 33.00
CA PHE A 73 -9.12 -6.24 33.17
C PHE A 73 -9.27 -5.52 31.83
N ALA A 74 -10.01 -4.41 31.86
CA ALA A 74 -10.08 -3.49 30.73
C ALA A 74 -8.66 -3.06 30.34
N PRO A 75 -8.36 -2.90 29.03
CA PRO A 75 -7.04 -2.52 28.56
C PRO A 75 -6.58 -1.27 29.31
N ALA A 76 -5.39 -1.37 29.92
CA ALA A 76 -4.83 -0.29 30.71
C ALA A 76 -4.46 0.89 29.80
N VAL A 77 -5.42 1.80 29.60
CA VAL A 77 -5.17 3.07 28.92
C VAL A 77 -4.16 3.85 29.75
N SER A 78 -3.05 4.27 29.12
CA SER A 78 -2.04 5.07 29.81
C SER A 78 -2.67 6.33 30.43
N PRO A 79 -2.17 6.83 31.57
CA PRO A 79 -2.72 8.03 32.19
C PRO A 79 -2.79 9.22 31.22
N VAL A 80 -1.79 9.35 30.34
CA VAL A 80 -1.72 10.38 29.29
C VAL A 80 -2.83 10.22 28.27
N ALA A 81 -3.07 9.00 27.78
CA ALA A 81 -4.14 8.74 26.82
C ALA A 81 -5.52 8.99 27.44
N ARG A 82 -5.71 8.69 28.74
CA ARG A 82 -6.95 8.98 29.45
C ARG A 82 -7.22 10.48 29.52
N GLU A 83 -6.20 11.27 29.84
CA GLU A 83 -6.31 12.73 29.87
C GLU A 83 -6.61 13.30 28.49
N LEU A 84 -5.93 12.81 27.46
CA LEU A 84 -6.16 13.24 26.07
C LEU A 84 -7.59 12.91 25.62
N ILE A 85 -8.10 11.72 25.91
CA ILE A 85 -9.50 11.35 25.62
C ILE A 85 -10.47 12.28 26.36
N PHE A 86 -10.19 12.63 27.62
CA PHE A 86 -11.02 13.55 28.38
C PHE A 86 -11.07 14.94 27.73
N LEU A 87 -9.91 15.51 27.38
CA LEU A 87 -9.82 16.81 26.72
C LEU A 87 -10.53 16.82 25.36
N LEU A 88 -10.43 15.73 24.58
CA LEU A 88 -11.16 15.59 23.32
C LEU A 88 -12.68 15.60 23.52
N ARG A 89 -13.18 14.89 24.54
CA ARG A 89 -14.62 14.90 24.87
C ARG A 89 -15.10 16.28 25.31
N VAL A 90 -14.29 17.01 26.09
CA VAL A 90 -14.61 18.39 26.48
C VAL A 90 -14.65 19.29 25.23
N ARG A 91 -13.66 19.18 24.33
CA ARG A 91 -13.66 19.92 23.06
C ARG A 91 -14.92 19.65 22.24
N GLU A 92 -15.30 18.38 22.11
CA GLU A 92 -16.50 17.97 21.38
C GLU A 92 -17.78 18.57 21.99
N LEU A 93 -17.89 18.58 23.32
CA LEU A 93 -18.99 19.23 24.03
C LEU A 93 -19.03 20.74 23.75
N LEU A 94 -17.87 21.41 23.79
CA LEU A 94 -17.78 22.85 23.52
C LEU A 94 -18.17 23.17 22.07
N ASN A 95 -17.72 22.38 21.10
CA ASN A 95 -18.11 22.51 19.70
C ASN A 95 -19.62 22.31 19.50
N THR A 96 -20.23 21.41 20.28
CA THR A 96 -21.67 21.14 20.24
C THR A 96 -22.50 22.28 20.82
N LEU A 97 -22.06 22.85 21.95
CA LEU A 97 -22.79 23.90 22.67
C LEU A 97 -22.56 25.30 22.10
N VAL A 98 -21.39 25.55 21.50
CA VAL A 98 -21.02 26.85 20.94
C VAL A 98 -20.61 26.65 19.47
N PRO A 99 -21.58 26.65 18.53
CA PRO A 99 -21.33 26.38 17.10
C PRO A 99 -20.53 27.47 16.38
N LEU A 100 -19.99 28.44 17.12
CA LEU A 100 -19.22 29.59 16.61
C LEU A 100 -17.70 29.46 16.86
N VAL A 101 -17.25 28.36 17.50
CA VAL A 101 -15.84 28.14 17.89
C VAL A 101 -15.25 26.92 17.16
N ASN A 102 -15.42 26.84 15.84
CA ASN A 102 -14.61 25.93 15.02
C ASN A 102 -13.33 26.66 14.59
N PHE A 103 -12.16 26.15 15.01
CA PHE A 103 -10.84 26.52 14.50
C PHE A 103 -10.31 25.43 13.57
#